data_AF-A0A8H4V295-F1
#
_entry.id   AF-A0A8H4V295-F1
#
_cell.length_a   1.000
_cell.length_b   1.000
_cell.length_c   1.000
_cell.angle_alpha   90.00
_cell.angle_beta   90.00
_cell.angle_gamma   90.00
#
_symmetry.space_group_name_H-M   'P 1'
#
loop_
_entity.id
_entity.type
_entity.pdbx_description
1 polymer ?
#
loop_
_entity_poly.entity_id
_entity_poly.type
_entity_poly.pdbx_seq_one_letter_code
_entity_poly.pdbx_strand_id
1 'polypeptide(L)'
;MTHASRDAPRAVILSVVIGAVTGFIFLVTLCFCIGDIASTANTSTGSPVLQIFYDSTGSKIGACFMASMIVVIMFVSTISLVADGSRSLYAFARDQGLPFSGTLSKVDRKKHIPIYAVVVTVVVQMAFNSIYFGTVTGFNTVVSIATTGFYASYALALLARLLGHFFREKIVFSGSYSLSLPISLSANLIGFLFLLFAFISFNFPSEAPVNEETMNYTSAAIGVTGLLSLVTWFTTGYKHFHGPAEARIDSDGSIRGGSETPVEVKS
;
A
#
# COMPACT_ATOMS: atom_id res chain seq x y z
N MET A 1 1.33 -7.04 -22.76
CA MET A 1 2.64 -7.64 -22.39
C MET A 1 2.84 -8.86 -23.26
N THR A 2 3.94 -8.96 -24.00
CA THR A 2 4.22 -10.10 -24.90
C THR A 2 5.01 -11.21 -24.21
N HIS A 3 5.81 -10.89 -23.18
CA HIS A 3 6.51 -11.88 -22.35
C HIS A 3 6.41 -11.57 -20.86
N ALA A 4 5.32 -12.02 -20.22
CA ALA A 4 4.99 -11.67 -18.83
C ALA A 4 6.09 -11.95 -17.80
N SER A 5 6.81 -13.07 -17.92
CA SER A 5 7.87 -13.48 -16.99
C SER A 5 9.12 -12.59 -17.02
N ARG A 6 9.32 -11.81 -18.09
CA ARG A 6 10.46 -10.89 -18.26
C ARG A 6 10.04 -9.43 -18.18
N ASP A 7 8.88 -9.09 -18.72
CA ASP A 7 8.40 -7.71 -18.81
C ASP A 7 7.88 -7.21 -17.45
N ALA A 8 7.20 -8.07 -16.67
CA ALA A 8 6.68 -7.70 -15.35
C ALA A 8 7.78 -7.26 -14.36
N PRO A 9 8.86 -8.04 -14.10
CA PRO A 9 9.90 -7.61 -13.17
C PRO A 9 10.64 -6.36 -13.66
N ARG A 10 10.86 -6.22 -14.97
CA ARG A 10 11.47 -5.03 -15.56
C ARG A 10 10.60 -3.79 -15.37
N ALA A 11 9.29 -3.92 -15.55
CA ALA A 11 8.36 -2.82 -15.34
C ALA A 11 8.40 -2.32 -13.89
N VAL A 12 8.41 -3.24 -12.91
CA VAL A 12 8.51 -2.90 -11.48
C VAL A 12 9.81 -2.17 -11.15
N ILE A 13 10.96 -2.68 -11.64
CA ILE A 13 12.26 -2.02 -11.40
C ILE A 13 12.30 -0.64 -12.06
N LEU A 14 11.85 -0.54 -13.31
CA LEU A 14 11.85 0.71 -14.06
C LEU A 14 10.93 1.76 -13.40
N SER A 15 9.76 1.37 -12.91
CA SER A 15 8.87 2.30 -12.21
C SER A 15 9.50 2.86 -10.93
N VAL A 16 10.24 2.03 -10.18
CA VAL A 16 10.95 2.48 -8.97
C VAL A 16 12.10 3.43 -9.34
N VAL A 17 12.88 3.11 -10.37
CA VAL A 17 14.01 3.95 -10.80
C VAL A 17 13.54 5.30 -11.31
N ILE A 18 12.51 5.32 -12.17
CA ILE A 18 11.93 6.57 -12.69
C ILE A 18 11.37 7.41 -11.53
N GLY A 19 10.64 6.79 -10.60
CA GLY A 19 10.12 7.46 -9.41
C GLY A 19 11.23 8.05 -8.53
N ALA A 20 12.30 7.28 -8.29
CA ALA A 20 13.44 7.73 -7.49
C ALA A 20 14.17 8.91 -8.14
N VAL A 21 14.44 8.85 -9.45
CA VAL A 21 15.15 9.92 -10.17
C VAL A 21 14.30 11.19 -10.24
N THR A 22 13.03 11.06 -10.64
CA THR A 22 12.11 12.22 -10.75
C THR A 22 11.83 12.86 -9.39
N GLY A 23 11.60 12.04 -8.35
CA GLY A 23 11.42 12.51 -6.98
C GLY A 23 12.68 13.18 -6.42
N PHE A 24 13.86 12.62 -6.68
CA PHE A 24 15.12 13.21 -6.25
C PHE A 24 15.37 14.58 -6.89
N ILE A 25 15.18 14.69 -8.21
CA ILE A 25 15.31 15.96 -8.92
C ILE A 25 14.32 16.99 -8.36
N PHE A 26 13.06 16.59 -8.14
CA PHE A 26 12.04 17.45 -7.57
C PHE A 26 12.41 17.96 -6.16
N LEU A 27 12.87 17.07 -5.28
CA LEU A 27 13.30 17.45 -3.93
C LEU A 27 14.51 18.39 -3.95
N VAL A 28 15.50 18.12 -4.81
CA VAL A 28 16.66 19.01 -4.97
C VAL A 28 16.22 20.39 -5.44
N THR A 29 15.32 20.48 -6.42
CA THR A 29 14.76 21.77 -6.86
C THR A 29 14.05 22.50 -5.73
N LEU A 30 13.20 21.81 -4.96
CA LEU A 30 12.54 22.42 -3.80
C LEU A 30 13.54 22.94 -2.76
N CYS A 31 14.61 22.19 -2.47
CA CYS A 31 15.66 22.63 -1.55
C CYS A 31 16.46 23.85 -2.05
N PHE A 32 16.58 24.05 -3.36
CA PHE A 32 17.18 25.27 -3.91
C PHE A 32 16.21 26.45 -3.98
N CYS A 33 14.92 26.18 -4.07
CA CYS A 33 13.87 27.20 -4.13
C CYS A 33 13.32 27.59 -2.76
N ILE A 34 13.60 26.83 -1.71
CA ILE A 34 13.17 27.16 -0.35
C ILE A 34 13.88 28.45 0.10
N GLY A 35 13.09 29.43 0.49
CA GLY A 35 13.59 30.68 1.07
C GLY A 35 13.83 30.52 2.57
N ASP A 36 13.17 31.35 3.36
CA ASP A 36 13.21 31.21 4.81
C ASP A 36 12.45 29.97 5.28
N ILE A 37 13.16 29.05 5.94
CA ILE A 37 12.63 27.79 6.45
C ILE A 37 11.57 28.04 7.53
N ALA A 38 11.75 29.05 8.38
CA ALA A 38 10.82 29.33 9.47
C ALA A 38 9.47 29.84 8.95
N SER A 39 9.49 30.77 7.99
CA SER A 39 8.31 31.25 7.27
C SER A 39 7.62 30.13 6.47
N THR A 40 8.40 29.26 5.83
CA THR A 40 7.88 28.15 5.01
C THR A 40 7.22 27.07 5.88
N ALA A 41 7.80 26.74 7.02
CA ALA A 41 7.27 25.74 7.95
C ALA A 41 5.98 26.22 8.65
N ASN A 42 5.91 27.51 9.00
CA ASN A 42 4.76 28.11 9.69
C ASN A 42 3.83 28.89 8.74
N THR A 43 3.81 28.52 7.46
CA THR A 43 3.01 29.24 6.46
C THR A 43 1.51 29.20 6.78
N SER A 44 0.86 30.35 6.70
CA SER A 44 -0.61 30.48 6.81
C SER A 44 -1.38 29.71 5.74
N THR A 45 -0.70 29.28 4.66
CA THR A 45 -1.31 28.46 3.60
C THR A 45 -1.52 27.00 4.01
N GLY A 46 -0.93 26.56 5.13
CA GLY A 46 -1.01 25.17 5.61
C GLY A 46 -0.24 24.15 4.74
N SER A 47 0.43 24.59 3.68
CA SER A 47 1.23 23.72 2.80
C SER A 47 2.57 24.37 2.46
N PRO A 48 3.70 23.88 3.01
CA PRO A 48 5.04 24.40 2.74
C PRO A 48 5.41 24.45 1.25
N VAL A 49 4.97 23.46 0.47
CA VAL A 49 5.23 23.40 -0.98
C VAL A 49 4.53 24.55 -1.73
N LEU A 50 3.31 24.91 -1.31
CA LEU A 50 2.59 26.02 -1.90
C LEU A 50 3.27 27.36 -1.61
N GLN A 51 3.82 27.51 -0.40
CA GLN A 51 4.62 28.68 -0.03
C GLN A 51 5.87 28.79 -0.90
N ILE A 52 6.62 27.68 -1.10
CA ILE A 52 7.81 27.66 -1.97
C ILE A 52 7.47 28.09 -3.40
N PHE A 53 6.33 27.65 -3.94
CA PHE A 53 5.86 28.08 -5.27
C PHE A 53 5.55 29.57 -5.33
N TYR A 54 4.95 30.12 -4.29
CA TYR A 54 4.68 31.54 -4.21
C TYR A 54 5.97 32.36 -4.13
N ASP A 55 6.89 31.95 -3.25
CA ASP A 55 8.16 32.65 -3.04
C ASP A 55 9.05 32.59 -4.29
N SER A 56 9.02 31.48 -5.03
CA SER A 56 9.78 31.33 -6.28
C SER A 56 9.18 32.09 -7.46
N THR A 57 7.85 32.18 -7.56
CA THR A 57 7.20 32.87 -8.69
C THR A 57 6.96 34.35 -8.47
N GLY A 58 6.91 34.80 -7.22
CA GLY A 58 6.54 36.17 -6.85
C GLY A 58 5.10 36.57 -7.25
N SER A 59 4.28 35.61 -7.68
CA SER A 59 2.94 35.86 -8.21
C SER A 59 1.94 34.83 -7.70
N LYS A 60 0.84 35.32 -7.11
CA LYS A 60 -0.27 34.47 -6.64
C LYS A 60 -0.85 33.63 -7.78
N ILE A 61 -0.96 34.21 -8.98
CA ILE A 61 -1.52 33.54 -10.15
C ILE A 61 -0.62 32.37 -10.59
N GLY A 62 0.70 32.58 -10.61
CA GLY A 62 1.67 31.54 -10.95
C GLY A 62 1.67 30.38 -9.96
N ALA A 63 1.67 30.69 -8.66
CA ALA A 63 1.59 29.69 -7.60
C ALA A 63 0.28 28.88 -7.66
N CYS A 64 -0.86 29.53 -7.85
CA CYS A 64 -2.16 28.86 -7.98
C CYS A 64 -2.23 27.95 -9.21
N PHE A 65 -1.64 28.37 -10.34
CA PHE A 65 -1.58 27.54 -11.54
C PHE A 65 -0.79 26.25 -11.29
N MET A 66 0.42 26.35 -10.71
CA MET A 66 1.24 25.18 -10.39
C MET A 66 0.55 24.26 -9.36
N ALA A 67 -0.10 24.84 -8.35
CA ALA A 67 -0.88 24.08 -7.37
C ALA A 67 -2.04 23.33 -8.02
N SER A 68 -2.74 23.95 -8.98
CA SER A 68 -3.85 23.30 -9.69
C SER A 68 -3.40 22.07 -10.49
N MET A 69 -2.19 22.09 -11.07
CA MET A 69 -1.63 20.94 -11.77
C MET A 69 -1.42 19.76 -10.81
N ILE A 70 -0.92 20.02 -9.59
CA ILE A 70 -0.78 18.98 -8.56
C ILE A 70 -2.14 18.40 -8.16
N VAL A 71 -3.16 19.25 -8.00
CA VAL A 71 -4.52 18.80 -7.67
C VAL A 71 -5.07 17.85 -8.74
N VAL A 72 -4.86 18.16 -10.03
CA VAL A 72 -5.28 17.27 -11.13
C VAL A 72 -4.55 15.91 -11.06
N ILE A 73 -3.25 15.91 -10.79
CA ILE A 73 -2.46 14.67 -10.64
C ILE A 73 -2.97 13.83 -9.46
N MET A 74 -3.26 14.48 -8.32
CA MET A 74 -3.80 13.83 -7.12
C MET A 74 -5.18 13.22 -7.37
N PHE A 75 -6.03 13.91 -8.13
CA PHE A 75 -7.36 13.41 -8.50
C PHE A 75 -7.27 12.10 -9.31
N VAL A 76 -6.44 12.08 -10.36
CA VAL A 76 -6.23 10.88 -11.19
C VAL A 76 -5.59 9.74 -10.39
N SER A 77 -4.64 10.05 -9.52
CA SER A 77 -3.99 9.06 -8.64
C SER A 77 -4.99 8.43 -7.67
N THR A 78 -5.90 9.23 -7.11
CA THR A 78 -6.93 8.77 -6.17
C THR A 78 -7.88 7.75 -6.82
N ILE A 79 -8.33 8.01 -8.06
CA ILE A 79 -9.17 7.06 -8.81
C ILE A 79 -8.46 5.71 -8.97
N SER A 80 -7.16 5.74 -9.25
CA SER A 80 -6.34 4.54 -9.42
C SER A 80 -6.21 3.74 -8.11
N LEU A 81 -6.02 4.43 -6.98
CA LEU A 81 -5.93 3.82 -5.65
C LEU A 81 -7.24 3.18 -5.21
N VAL A 82 -8.38 3.83 -5.48
CA VAL A 82 -9.71 3.26 -5.18
C VAL A 82 -9.95 1.99 -6.01
N ALA A 83 -9.56 2.01 -7.29
CA ALA A 83 -9.66 0.84 -8.14
C ALA A 83 -8.81 -0.33 -7.61
N ASP A 84 -7.57 -0.07 -7.20
CA ASP A 84 -6.67 -1.11 -6.66
C ASP A 84 -7.17 -1.68 -5.31
N GLY A 85 -7.58 -0.81 -4.39
CA GLY A 85 -8.12 -1.21 -3.09
C GLY A 85 -9.39 -2.06 -3.23
N SER A 86 -10.29 -1.70 -4.15
CA SER A 86 -11.52 -2.47 -4.38
C SER A 86 -11.25 -3.86 -4.95
N ARG A 87 -10.22 -4.03 -5.80
CA ARG A 87 -9.80 -5.34 -6.33
C ARG A 87 -9.18 -6.21 -5.25
N SER A 88 -8.38 -5.62 -4.37
CA SER A 88 -7.79 -6.32 -3.22
C SER A 88 -8.88 -6.79 -2.26
N LEU A 89 -9.86 -5.92 -1.94
CA LEU A 89 -11.00 -6.27 -1.10
C LEU A 89 -11.86 -7.39 -1.72
N TYR A 90 -12.10 -7.31 -3.03
CA TYR A 90 -12.79 -8.35 -3.78
C TYR A 90 -12.05 -9.70 -3.74
N ALA A 91 -10.73 -9.71 -3.91
CA ALA A 91 -9.94 -10.94 -3.84
C ALA A 91 -10.04 -11.60 -2.46
N PHE A 92 -9.93 -10.82 -1.38
CA PHE A 92 -10.14 -11.32 -0.02
C PHE A 92 -11.57 -11.84 0.21
N ALA A 93 -12.58 -11.17 -0.34
CA ALA A 93 -13.97 -11.62 -0.26
C ALA A 93 -14.21 -12.92 -1.04
N ARG A 94 -13.60 -13.08 -2.22
CA ARG A 94 -13.66 -14.30 -3.03
C ARG A 94 -13.10 -15.50 -2.28
N ASP A 95 -12.00 -15.29 -1.55
CA ASP A 95 -11.33 -16.33 -0.76
C ASP A 95 -12.00 -16.54 0.62
N GLN A 96 -13.25 -16.09 0.79
CA GLN A 96 -14.08 -16.18 2.01
C GLN A 96 -13.42 -15.59 3.27
N GLY A 97 -12.47 -14.66 3.11
CA GLY A 97 -11.74 -14.05 4.22
C GLY A 97 -12.49 -12.95 4.97
N LEU A 98 -13.68 -12.54 4.51
CA LEU A 98 -14.43 -11.41 5.06
C LEU A 98 -15.86 -11.80 5.48
N PRO A 99 -16.42 -11.16 6.53
CA PRO A 99 -17.85 -11.24 6.80
C PRO A 99 -18.62 -10.68 5.59
N PHE A 100 -19.74 -11.32 5.22
CA PHE A 100 -20.53 -10.99 4.02
C PHE A 100 -19.81 -11.20 2.68
N SER A 101 -18.83 -12.11 2.63
CA SER A 101 -18.09 -12.52 1.42
C SER A 101 -18.99 -12.73 0.19
N GLY A 102 -20.17 -13.32 0.35
CA GLY A 102 -21.13 -13.53 -0.75
C GLY A 102 -21.64 -12.27 -1.45
N THR A 103 -21.70 -11.12 -0.75
CA THR A 103 -22.12 -9.84 -1.36
C THR A 103 -20.92 -9.05 -1.88
N LEU A 104 -19.81 -9.06 -1.14
CA LEU A 104 -18.57 -8.36 -1.49
C LEU A 104 -17.85 -8.99 -2.69
N SER A 105 -18.00 -10.31 -2.90
CA SER A 105 -17.46 -11.03 -4.06
C SER A 105 -18.36 -10.97 -5.31
N LYS A 106 -19.46 -10.22 -5.28
CA LYS A 106 -20.36 -10.13 -6.44
C LYS A 106 -19.85 -9.12 -7.47
N VAL A 107 -19.56 -9.59 -8.68
CA VAL A 107 -19.19 -8.75 -9.83
C VAL A 107 -20.43 -8.46 -10.68
N ASP A 108 -20.59 -7.20 -11.11
CA ASP A 108 -21.65 -6.84 -12.03
C ASP A 108 -21.37 -7.37 -13.44
N ARG A 109 -22.35 -8.03 -14.07
CA ARG A 109 -22.19 -8.69 -15.38
C ARG A 109 -22.08 -7.72 -16.55
N LYS A 110 -22.58 -6.48 -16.43
CA LYS A 110 -22.53 -5.48 -17.51
C LYS A 110 -21.28 -4.63 -17.43
N LYS A 111 -20.85 -4.29 -16.22
CA LYS A 111 -19.71 -3.38 -15.99
C LYS A 111 -18.40 -4.11 -15.65
N HIS A 112 -18.43 -5.42 -15.40
CA HIS A 112 -17.28 -6.26 -15.02
C HIS A 112 -16.48 -5.70 -13.82
N ILE A 113 -17.17 -5.01 -12.90
CA ILE A 113 -16.57 -4.42 -11.70
C ILE A 113 -17.29 -4.87 -10.43
N PRO A 114 -16.58 -5.06 -9.30
CA PRO A 114 -17.18 -5.40 -8.01
C PRO A 114 -17.74 -4.14 -7.33
N ILE A 115 -18.95 -3.71 -7.72
CA ILE A 115 -19.56 -2.45 -7.25
C ILE A 115 -19.66 -2.40 -5.72
N TYR A 116 -20.05 -3.50 -5.06
CA TYR A 116 -20.15 -3.54 -3.61
C TYR A 116 -18.80 -3.35 -2.91
N ALA A 117 -17.73 -3.95 -3.44
CA ALA A 117 -16.38 -3.75 -2.92
C ALA A 117 -15.95 -2.28 -3.08
N VAL A 118 -16.23 -1.66 -4.24
CA VAL A 118 -15.93 -0.23 -4.47
C VAL A 118 -16.66 0.67 -3.47
N VAL A 119 -17.97 0.46 -3.28
CA VAL A 119 -18.78 1.28 -2.35
C VAL A 119 -18.26 1.14 -0.93
N VAL A 120 -17.97 -0.09 -0.47
CA VAL A 120 -17.42 -0.32 0.87
C VAL A 120 -16.07 0.36 1.04
N THR A 121 -15.16 0.23 0.06
CA THR A 121 -13.86 0.93 0.10
C THR A 121 -14.03 2.44 0.22
N VAL A 122 -14.93 3.04 -0.57
CA VAL A 122 -15.17 4.49 -0.53
C VAL A 122 -15.78 4.94 0.79
N VAL A 123 -16.79 4.22 1.30
CA VAL A 123 -17.43 4.54 2.59
C VAL A 123 -16.43 4.47 3.74
N VAL A 124 -15.58 3.45 3.77
CA VAL A 124 -14.52 3.32 4.79
C VAL A 124 -13.50 4.44 4.67
N GLN A 125 -13.07 4.80 3.45
CA GLN A 125 -12.18 5.95 3.26
C GLN A 125 -12.82 7.28 3.69
N MET A 126 -14.10 7.50 3.38
CA MET A 126 -14.83 8.68 3.85
C MET A 126 -14.91 8.74 5.37
N ALA A 127 -15.14 7.59 6.03
CA ALA A 127 -15.14 7.51 7.49
C ALA A 127 -13.78 7.89 8.09
N PHE A 128 -12.68 7.39 7.52
CA PHE A 128 -11.34 7.79 7.96
C PHE A 128 -11.03 9.26 7.69
N ASN A 129 -11.45 9.79 6.54
CA ASN A 129 -11.27 11.21 6.22
C ASN A 129 -12.08 12.12 7.15
N SER A 130 -13.24 11.66 7.64
CA SER A 130 -14.06 12.42 8.59
C SER A 130 -13.35 12.70 9.92
N ILE A 131 -12.32 11.93 10.28
CA ILE A 131 -11.53 12.14 11.51
C ILE A 131 -10.82 13.50 11.47
N TYR A 132 -10.48 13.98 10.27
CA TYR A 132 -9.86 15.28 10.07
C TYR A 132 -10.71 16.45 10.60
N PHE A 133 -12.04 16.34 10.54
CA PHE A 133 -12.94 17.36 11.10
C PHE A 133 -12.92 17.41 12.63
N GLY A 134 -12.49 16.33 13.29
CA GLY A 134 -12.34 16.27 14.74
C GLY A 134 -11.00 16.83 15.19
N THR A 135 -9.90 16.16 14.82
CA THR A 135 -8.54 16.59 15.16
C THR A 135 -7.55 16.27 14.04
N VAL A 136 -6.63 17.20 13.78
CA VAL A 136 -5.53 17.00 12.81
C VAL A 136 -4.58 15.91 13.29
N THR A 137 -4.30 15.84 14.59
CA THR A 137 -3.47 14.79 15.20
C THR A 137 -4.06 13.39 15.00
N GLY A 138 -5.38 13.25 15.15
CA GLY A 138 -6.08 11.98 14.90
C GLY A 138 -5.96 11.53 13.45
N PHE A 139 -6.17 12.45 12.51
CA PHE A 139 -6.01 12.15 11.08
C PHE A 139 -4.57 11.76 10.73
N ASN A 140 -3.58 12.52 11.21
CA ASN A 140 -2.16 12.21 11.00
C ASN A 140 -1.79 10.83 11.59
N THR A 141 -2.38 10.47 12.73
CA THR A 141 -2.20 9.15 13.34
C THR A 141 -2.73 8.04 12.40
N VAL A 142 -3.90 8.22 11.79
CA VAL A 142 -4.47 7.26 10.82
C VAL A 142 -3.56 7.09 9.59
N VAL A 143 -3.05 8.19 9.04
CA VAL A 143 -2.11 8.16 7.91
C VAL A 143 -0.81 7.43 8.28
N SER A 144 -0.29 7.67 9.49
CA SER A 144 0.89 6.98 9.99
C SER A 144 0.65 5.48 10.15
N ILE A 145 -0.48 5.06 10.74
CA ILE A 145 -0.82 3.62 10.86
C ILE A 145 -0.94 2.96 9.50
N ALA A 146 -1.56 3.61 8.51
CA ALA A 146 -1.68 3.08 7.16
C ALA A 146 -0.29 2.87 6.53
N THR A 147 0.60 3.84 6.67
CA THR A 147 1.98 3.77 6.18
C THR A 147 2.77 2.65 6.87
N THR A 148 2.68 2.58 8.20
CA THR A 148 3.34 1.52 8.98
C THR A 148 2.76 0.13 8.68
N GLY A 149 1.47 0.04 8.36
CA GLY A 149 0.80 -1.16 7.87
C GLY A 149 1.41 -1.69 6.56
N PHE A 150 1.77 -0.80 5.64
CA PHE A 150 2.51 -1.20 4.43
C PHE A 150 3.88 -1.77 4.77
N TYR A 151 4.63 -1.15 5.68
CA TYR A 151 5.92 -1.67 6.12
C TYR A 151 5.79 -3.07 6.75
N ALA A 152 4.79 -3.27 7.61
CA ALA A 152 4.51 -4.56 8.20
C ALA A 152 4.14 -5.61 7.14
N SER A 153 3.25 -5.27 6.20
CA SER A 153 2.84 -6.19 5.13
C SER A 153 4.01 -6.62 4.25
N TYR A 154 4.88 -5.69 3.87
CA TYR A 154 6.07 -6.02 3.08
C TYR A 154 7.11 -6.79 3.89
N ALA A 155 7.31 -6.44 5.16
CA ALA A 155 8.22 -7.17 6.05
C ALA A 155 7.75 -8.62 6.26
N LEU A 156 6.44 -8.86 6.45
CA LEU A 156 5.86 -10.19 6.57
C LEU A 156 6.04 -11.01 5.30
N ALA A 157 5.85 -10.41 4.11
CA ALA A 157 6.08 -11.10 2.84
C ALA A 157 7.55 -11.51 2.65
N LEU A 158 8.50 -10.64 3.01
CA LEU A 158 9.94 -10.95 2.99
C LEU A 158 10.30 -12.04 4.02
N LEU A 159 9.74 -11.95 5.22
CA LEU A 159 9.93 -12.94 6.27
C LEU A 159 9.39 -14.31 5.84
N ALA A 160 8.19 -14.37 5.27
CA ALA A 160 7.60 -15.61 4.76
C ALA A 160 8.50 -16.25 3.68
N ARG A 161 9.11 -15.44 2.82
CA ARG A 161 10.06 -15.92 1.81
C ARG A 161 11.37 -16.44 2.43
N LEU A 162 11.90 -15.76 3.45
CA LEU A 162 13.08 -16.21 4.19
C LEU A 162 12.79 -17.50 4.95
N LEU A 163 11.69 -17.56 5.70
CA LEU A 163 11.25 -18.77 6.41
C LEU A 163 10.98 -19.93 5.46
N GLY A 164 10.36 -19.69 4.31
CA GLY A 164 10.16 -20.72 3.29
C GLY A 164 11.47 -21.30 2.75
N HIS A 165 12.55 -20.52 2.74
CA HIS A 165 13.88 -21.01 2.38
C HIS A 165 14.55 -21.84 3.48
N PHE A 166 14.37 -21.47 4.76
CA PHE A 166 14.97 -22.17 5.89
C PHE A 166 14.21 -23.43 6.31
N PHE A 167 12.87 -23.44 6.20
CA PHE A 167 12.00 -24.48 6.77
C PHE A 167 11.36 -25.42 5.74
N ARG A 168 11.31 -25.08 4.45
CA ARG A 168 10.72 -25.94 3.39
C ARG A 168 11.77 -26.33 2.35
N GLU A 169 11.53 -27.46 1.67
CA GLU A 169 12.36 -27.90 0.53
C GLU A 169 12.54 -26.78 -0.48
N LYS A 170 13.76 -26.69 -1.05
CA LYS A 170 14.19 -25.62 -1.95
C LYS A 170 13.25 -25.52 -3.15
N ILE A 171 12.22 -24.68 -3.07
CA ILE A 171 11.40 -24.33 -4.22
C ILE A 171 12.30 -23.50 -5.15
N VAL A 172 12.92 -24.19 -6.11
CA VAL A 172 13.70 -23.55 -7.16
C VAL A 172 12.69 -22.94 -8.14
N PHE A 173 12.49 -21.63 -8.02
CA PHE A 173 11.73 -20.89 -9.02
C PHE A 173 12.54 -20.84 -10.32
N SER A 174 12.27 -21.77 -11.23
CA SER A 174 12.84 -21.76 -12.58
C SER A 174 12.08 -20.72 -13.42
N GLY A 175 12.55 -19.48 -13.39
CA GLY A 175 11.98 -18.37 -14.16
C GLY A 175 13.07 -17.55 -14.83
N SER A 176 12.77 -16.96 -15.99
CA SER A 176 13.72 -16.14 -16.78
C SER A 176 14.32 -14.94 -16.03
N TYR A 177 13.79 -14.57 -14.86
CA TYR A 177 14.26 -13.50 -13.99
C TYR A 177 14.59 -13.99 -12.56
N SER A 178 14.95 -15.27 -12.40
CA SER A 178 15.42 -15.79 -11.12
C SER A 178 16.79 -15.21 -10.81
N LEU A 179 16.87 -14.34 -9.80
CA LEU A 179 18.14 -13.91 -9.22
C LEU A 179 18.88 -15.11 -8.63
N SER A 180 20.21 -15.06 -8.63
CA SER A 180 20.99 -16.10 -7.96
C SER A 180 20.57 -16.17 -6.49
N LEU A 181 20.46 -17.39 -5.97
CA LEU A 181 20.00 -17.68 -4.62
C LEU A 181 20.66 -16.78 -3.55
N PRO A 182 22.00 -16.58 -3.52
CA PRO A 182 22.62 -15.75 -2.50
C PRO A 182 22.26 -14.27 -2.63
N ILE A 183 22.17 -13.73 -3.84
CA ILE A 183 21.80 -12.33 -4.07
C ILE A 183 20.36 -12.09 -3.64
N SER A 184 19.46 -13.00 -4.00
CA SER A 184 18.06 -12.94 -3.57
C SER A 184 17.96 -12.99 -2.04
N LEU A 185 18.63 -13.93 -1.38
CA LEU A 185 18.55 -14.07 0.08
C LEU A 185 19.06 -12.82 0.79
N SER A 186 20.24 -12.32 0.41
CA SER A 186 20.82 -11.11 0.99
C SER A 186 19.93 -9.88 0.78
N ALA A 187 19.35 -9.71 -0.42
CA ALA A 187 18.44 -8.60 -0.70
C ALA A 187 17.15 -8.67 0.14
N ASN A 188 16.56 -9.87 0.31
CA ASN A 188 15.38 -10.04 1.16
C ASN A 188 15.72 -9.77 2.64
N LEU A 189 16.89 -10.20 3.12
CA LEU A 189 17.33 -9.97 4.49
C LEU A 189 17.59 -8.48 4.77
N ILE A 190 18.31 -7.80 3.89
CA ILE A 190 18.58 -6.36 4.01
C ILE A 190 17.26 -5.58 3.98
N GLY A 191 16.36 -5.92 3.04
CA GLY A 191 15.04 -5.30 2.95
C GLY A 191 14.21 -5.52 4.21
N PHE A 192 14.21 -6.74 4.76
CA PHE A 192 13.52 -7.06 6.00
C PHE A 192 14.07 -6.27 7.19
N LEU A 193 15.40 -6.24 7.36
CA LEU A 193 16.05 -5.49 8.45
C LEU A 193 15.79 -3.99 8.34
N PHE A 194 15.82 -3.44 7.12
CA PHE A 194 15.52 -2.02 6.89
C PHE A 194 14.05 -1.70 7.20
N LEU A 195 13.11 -2.53 6.76
CA LEU A 195 11.69 -2.34 7.07
C LEU A 195 11.41 -2.49 8.56
N LEU A 196 12.10 -3.39 9.27
CA LEU A 196 11.98 -3.55 10.71
C LEU A 196 12.54 -2.34 11.45
N PHE A 197 13.70 -1.84 11.01
CA PHE A 197 14.28 -0.60 11.53
C PHE A 197 13.34 0.60 11.32
N ALA A 198 12.78 0.77 10.12
CA ALA A 198 11.85 1.83 9.80
C ALA A 198 10.56 1.72 10.60
N PHE A 199 10.00 0.51 10.71
CA PHE A 199 8.81 0.22 11.50
C PHE A 199 8.99 0.63 12.96
N ILE A 200 10.13 0.30 13.59
CA ILE A 200 10.39 0.68 14.98
C ILE A 200 10.65 2.19 15.09
N SER A 201 11.49 2.74 14.20
CA SER A 201 11.93 4.14 14.30
C SER A 201 10.80 5.15 14.12
N PHE A 202 9.87 4.89 13.18
CA PHE A 202 8.73 5.78 12.93
C PHE A 202 7.64 5.75 14.01
N ASN A 203 7.74 4.84 14.99
CA ASN A 203 6.86 4.82 16.15
C ASN A 203 7.33 5.73 17.29
N PHE A 204 8.55 6.26 17.23
CA PHE A 204 9.03 7.23 18.21
C PHE A 204 8.46 8.64 17.95
N PRO A 205 8.27 9.46 19.00
CA PRO A 205 7.89 10.86 18.85
C PRO A 205 9.02 11.68 18.20
N SER A 206 8.66 12.63 17.34
CA SER A 206 9.60 13.48 16.60
C SER A 206 10.08 14.71 17.38
N GLU A 207 9.40 15.08 18.46
CA GLU A 207 9.72 16.27 19.27
C GLU A 207 9.76 15.94 20.76
N ALA A 208 10.60 16.68 21.49
CA ALA A 208 10.70 16.64 22.95
C ALA A 208 10.57 18.07 23.51
N PRO A 209 9.78 18.33 24.58
CA PRO A 209 9.08 17.37 25.44
C PRO A 209 7.76 16.82 24.84
N VAL A 210 7.40 15.59 25.23
CA VAL A 210 6.19 14.89 24.75
C VAL A 210 4.97 15.34 25.57
N ASN A 211 4.00 15.93 24.90
CA ASN A 211 2.69 16.32 25.43
C ASN A 211 1.58 15.53 24.70
N GLU A 212 0.33 15.66 25.15
CA GLU A 212 -0.84 15.01 24.51
C GLU A 212 -0.98 15.36 23.02
N GLU A 213 -0.52 16.54 22.60
CA GLU A 213 -0.58 16.96 21.20
C GLU A 213 0.61 16.50 20.37
N THR A 214 1.77 16.23 20.99
CA THR A 214 3.03 15.86 20.31
C THR A 214 3.36 14.37 20.41
N MET A 215 2.54 13.59 21.14
CA MET A 215 2.72 12.16 21.26
C MET A 215 2.37 11.42 19.95
N ASN A 216 3.26 10.53 19.54
CA ASN A 216 3.01 9.65 18.40
C ASN A 216 2.12 8.47 18.83
N TYR A 217 0.81 8.59 18.59
CA TYR A 217 -0.18 7.55 18.92
C TYR A 217 -0.17 6.33 17.97
N THR A 218 0.71 6.32 16.96
CA THR A 218 0.81 5.24 15.97
C THR A 218 1.09 3.89 16.64
N SER A 219 1.95 3.85 17.66
CA SER A 219 2.32 2.61 18.35
C SER A 219 1.14 1.94 19.06
N ALA A 220 0.35 2.73 19.79
CA ALA A 220 -0.87 2.26 20.45
C ALA A 220 -1.89 1.74 19.44
N ALA A 221 -2.09 2.48 18.34
CA ALA A 221 -3.05 2.11 17.33
C ALA A 221 -2.63 0.91 16.47
N ILE A 222 -1.33 0.68 16.28
CA ILE A 222 -0.79 -0.57 15.75
C ILE A 222 -1.13 -1.73 16.68
N GLY A 223 -0.97 -1.56 18.01
CA GLY A 223 -1.36 -2.57 18.99
C GLY A 223 -2.84 -2.95 18.89
N VAL A 224 -3.73 -1.95 18.78
CA VAL A 224 -5.17 -2.17 18.57
C VAL A 224 -5.45 -2.88 17.25
N THR A 225 -4.81 -2.45 16.16
CA THR A 225 -4.99 -3.07 14.84
C THR A 225 -4.49 -4.51 14.82
N GLY A 226 -3.37 -4.80 15.48
CA GLY A 226 -2.84 -6.15 15.66
C GLY A 226 -3.79 -7.03 16.46
N LEU A 227 -4.37 -6.52 17.55
CA LEU A 227 -5.40 -7.21 18.33
C LEU A 227 -6.63 -7.52 17.49
N LEU A 228 -7.15 -6.55 16.73
CA LEU A 228 -8.28 -6.77 15.82
C LEU A 228 -7.95 -7.85 14.77
N SER A 229 -6.74 -7.83 14.20
CA SER A 229 -6.28 -8.85 13.26
C SER A 229 -6.18 -10.25 13.88
N LEU A 230 -5.75 -10.35 15.14
CA LEU A 230 -5.70 -11.63 15.85
C LEU A 230 -7.11 -12.14 16.13
N VAL A 231 -8.00 -11.27 16.60
CA VAL A 231 -9.41 -11.62 16.86
C VAL A 231 -10.06 -12.12 15.58
N THR A 232 -9.96 -11.39 14.47
CA THR A 232 -10.55 -11.81 13.18
C THR A 232 -9.94 -13.11 12.65
N TRP A 233 -8.64 -13.33 12.87
CA TRP A 233 -8.00 -14.59 12.52
C TRP A 233 -8.58 -15.78 13.30
N PHE A 234 -8.70 -15.65 14.63
CA PHE A 234 -9.23 -16.73 15.47
C PHE A 234 -10.74 -16.96 15.29
N THR A 235 -11.52 -15.91 15.02
CA THR A 235 -12.97 -16.06 14.83
C THR A 235 -13.32 -16.59 13.45
N THR A 236 -12.64 -16.14 12.41
CA THR A 236 -13.07 -16.30 11.01
C THR A 236 -11.98 -16.93 10.14
N GLY A 237 -10.76 -16.41 10.21
CA GLY A 237 -9.65 -16.80 9.33
C GLY A 237 -9.24 -18.27 9.44
N TYR A 238 -9.04 -18.77 10.67
CA TYR A 238 -8.59 -20.15 10.91
C TYR A 238 -9.54 -21.22 10.33
N LYS A 239 -10.83 -20.91 10.21
CA LYS A 239 -11.86 -21.87 9.76
C LYS A 239 -12.17 -21.80 8.26
N HIS A 240 -12.01 -20.63 7.63
CA HIS A 240 -12.46 -20.39 6.25
C HIS A 240 -11.32 -20.17 5.26
N PHE A 241 -10.12 -19.79 5.73
CA PHE A 241 -9.00 -19.50 4.86
C PHE A 241 -8.34 -20.78 4.35
N HIS A 242 -8.71 -21.18 3.14
CA HIS A 242 -7.98 -22.16 2.37
C HIS A 242 -7.05 -21.37 1.45
N GLY A 243 -5.73 -21.60 1.57
CA GLY A 243 -4.75 -20.96 0.69
C GLY A 243 -5.08 -21.19 -0.80
N PRO A 244 -4.51 -20.39 -1.73
CA PRO A 244 -4.88 -20.42 -3.14
C PRO A 244 -4.90 -21.86 -3.67
N ALA A 245 -6.06 -22.28 -4.19
CA ALA A 245 -6.33 -23.66 -4.63
C ALA A 245 -5.36 -24.16 -5.72
N GLU A 246 -4.69 -23.24 -6.42
CA GLU A 246 -3.71 -23.52 -7.47
C GLU A 246 -2.33 -23.98 -6.95
N ALA A 247 -2.05 -23.90 -5.65
CA ALA A 247 -0.80 -24.40 -5.07
C ALA A 247 -0.87 -25.88 -4.65
N ARG A 248 -1.89 -26.63 -5.10
CA ARG A 248 -1.87 -28.09 -5.02
C ARG A 248 -1.04 -28.60 -6.21
N ILE A 249 0.27 -28.58 -6.04
CA ILE A 249 1.19 -29.31 -6.93
C ILE A 249 0.88 -30.79 -6.69
N ASP A 250 0.09 -31.39 -7.59
CA ASP A 250 -0.01 -32.85 -7.63
C ASP A 250 1.39 -33.41 -7.87
N SER A 251 1.68 -34.57 -7.28
CA SER A 251 2.98 -35.26 -7.25
C SER A 251 3.55 -35.66 -8.63
N ASP A 252 2.95 -35.16 -9.72
CA ASP A 252 3.30 -35.44 -11.12
C ASP A 252 3.65 -34.17 -11.94
N GLY A 253 3.78 -33.01 -11.31
CA GLY A 253 4.35 -31.80 -11.95
C GLY A 253 3.50 -31.18 -13.08
N SER A 254 2.24 -31.57 -13.24
CA SER A 254 1.31 -31.01 -14.23
C SER A 254 0.49 -29.86 -13.63
N ILE A 255 0.61 -28.65 -14.20
CA ILE A 255 -0.30 -27.54 -13.90
C ILE A 255 -1.59 -27.77 -14.68
N ARG A 256 -2.61 -28.35 -14.03
CA ARG A 256 -3.98 -28.26 -14.54
C ARG A 256 -4.52 -26.87 -14.22
N GLY A 257 -4.70 -26.04 -15.26
CA GLY A 257 -5.48 -24.81 -15.16
C GLY A 257 -6.83 -25.14 -14.54
N GLY A 258 -7.18 -24.43 -13.48
CA GLY A 258 -8.43 -24.63 -12.75
C GLY A 258 -9.59 -24.65 -13.72
N SER A 259 -10.41 -25.71 -13.63
CA SER A 259 -11.64 -25.87 -14.38
C SER A 259 -12.46 -24.59 -14.27
N GLU A 260 -12.63 -23.89 -15.40
CA GLU A 260 -13.76 -22.99 -15.60
C GLU A 260 -15.01 -23.77 -15.19
N THR A 261 -15.70 -23.29 -14.16
CA THR A 261 -17.06 -23.74 -13.91
C THR A 261 -17.88 -23.29 -15.13
N PRO A 262 -18.50 -24.21 -15.89
CA PRO A 262 -19.29 -23.81 -17.03
C PRO A 262 -20.47 -23.01 -16.50
N VAL A 263 -20.53 -21.74 -16.91
CA VAL A 263 -21.73 -20.91 -16.75
C VAL A 263 -22.83 -21.63 -17.52
N GLU A 264 -23.74 -22.25 -16.78
CA GLU A 264 -24.94 -22.87 -17.31
C GLU A 264 -25.77 -21.78 -18.02
N VAL A 265 -25.68 -21.76 -19.34
CA VAL A 265 -26.53 -20.95 -20.21
C VAL A 265 -27.91 -21.61 -20.18
N LYS A 266 -28.80 -21.10 -19.35
CA LYS A 266 -30.23 -21.40 -19.48
C LYS A 266 -30.79 -20.52 -20.61
N SER A 267 -31.10 -21.19 -21.72
CA SER A 267 -31.88 -20.71 -22.87
C SER A 267 -33.26 -20.19 -22.46
#